data_AF-A0A518IK92-F1
#
_entry.id   AF-A0A518IK92-F1
#
_cell.length_a   1.000
_cell.length_b   1.000
_cell.length_c   1.000
_cell.angle_alpha   90.00
_cell.angle_beta   90.00
_cell.angle_gamma   90.00
#
_symmetry.space_group_name_H-M   'P 1'
#
loop_
_entity.id
_entity.type
_entity.pdbx_description
1 polymer ?
#
loop_
_entity_poly.entity_id
_entity_poly.type
_entity_poly.pdbx_seq_one_letter_code
_entity_poly.pdbx_strand_id
1 'polypeptide(L)'
;MSDIPEEENTLTPEQQDAHNAALEHAWAWFSLHATQRLQAVNFFLVATAFLMAAFVTAAKEQIFSLSAAVGVLAICISIYFYRMERRVQSLIHASENAIGPLQELLAKQVQIDSIRIVSHVENPRPGEWKYSKVFRHLYFSTGCAFGLGLMYSAWAAYKAPSIASAANLAPFKFVIHGILGVFLLFIGYEMIIGVPQKNELNSRRNCIKHWSLLLLGIVSATSGIGVILHLIFKVL
;
A
#
# COMPACT_ATOMS: atom_id res chain seq x y z
N MET A 1 23.18 -4.73 56.09
CA MET A 1 23.42 -3.98 54.85
C MET A 1 24.32 -4.88 54.03
N SER A 2 23.77 -5.66 53.11
CA SER A 2 24.54 -6.64 52.34
C SER A 2 25.24 -5.92 51.20
N ASP A 3 26.57 -6.03 51.13
CA ASP A 3 27.38 -5.64 49.98
C ASP A 3 26.94 -6.48 48.77
N ILE A 4 26.11 -5.89 47.92
CA ILE A 4 25.85 -6.45 46.58
C ILE A 4 27.09 -6.09 45.78
N PRO A 5 27.86 -7.07 45.25
CA PRO A 5 29.01 -6.76 44.43
C PRO A 5 28.51 -5.94 43.23
N GLU A 6 29.09 -4.76 43.04
CA GLU A 6 29.06 -4.05 41.77
C GLU A 6 29.78 -4.94 40.75
N GLU A 7 29.10 -5.97 40.27
CA GLU A 7 29.56 -6.74 39.14
C GLU A 7 29.48 -5.77 37.96
N GLU A 8 30.63 -5.18 37.69
CA GLU A 8 30.93 -4.22 36.65
C GLU A 8 30.47 -4.80 35.31
N ASN A 9 29.19 -4.58 34.99
CA ASN A 9 28.53 -5.01 33.76
C ASN A 9 28.92 -4.05 32.63
N THR A 10 30.22 -3.83 32.46
CA THR A 10 30.79 -3.05 31.37
C THR A 10 31.06 -4.02 30.23
N LEU A 11 30.48 -3.73 29.06
CA LEU A 11 30.84 -4.44 27.85
C LEU A 11 32.35 -4.29 27.62
N THR A 12 33.00 -5.34 27.13
CA THR A 12 34.38 -5.20 26.66
C THR A 12 34.42 -4.16 25.53
N PRO A 13 35.57 -3.49 25.29
CA PRO A 13 35.69 -2.55 24.19
C PRO A 13 35.24 -3.14 22.84
N GLU A 14 35.58 -4.40 22.59
CA GLU A 14 35.15 -5.15 21.40
C GLU A 14 33.62 -5.33 21.32
N GLN A 15 32.96 -5.61 22.45
CA GLN A 15 31.51 -5.73 22.51
C GLN A 15 30.81 -4.37 22.31
N GLN A 16 31.40 -3.29 22.81
CA GLN A 16 30.90 -1.94 22.58
C GLN A 16 30.99 -1.54 21.11
N ASP A 17 32.12 -1.85 20.47
CA ASP A 17 32.32 -1.59 19.03
C ASP A 17 31.34 -2.39 18.18
N ALA A 18 31.12 -3.67 18.52
CA ALA A 18 30.13 -4.51 17.83
C ALA A 18 28.69 -4.00 18.02
N HIS A 19 28.32 -3.54 19.21
CA HIS A 19 27.01 -2.95 19.50
C HIS A 19 26.79 -1.67 18.69
N ASN A 20 27.78 -0.78 18.67
CA ASN A 20 27.74 0.47 17.91
C ASN A 20 27.60 0.20 16.40
N ALA A 21 28.39 -0.74 15.86
CA ALA A 21 28.32 -1.13 14.45
C ALA A 21 26.95 -1.73 14.08
N ALA A 22 26.36 -2.55 14.96
CA ALA A 22 25.03 -3.11 14.75
C ALA A 22 23.95 -2.01 14.75
N LEU A 23 24.03 -1.05 15.67
CA LEU A 23 23.09 0.06 15.76
C LEU A 23 23.20 0.97 14.53
N GLU A 24 24.43 1.30 14.12
CA GLU A 24 24.70 2.09 12.92
C GLU A 24 24.15 1.40 11.66
N HIS A 25 24.40 0.09 11.51
CA HIS A 25 23.88 -0.68 10.38
C HIS A 25 22.34 -0.66 10.35
N ALA A 26 21.68 -0.94 11.47
CA ALA A 26 20.23 -0.97 11.55
C ALA A 26 19.62 0.43 11.31
N TRP A 27 20.25 1.49 11.81
CA TRP A 27 19.86 2.88 11.58
C TRP A 27 20.04 3.29 10.11
N ALA A 28 21.15 2.93 9.48
CA ALA A 28 21.39 3.19 8.06
C ALA A 28 20.32 2.52 7.19
N TRP A 29 19.96 1.27 7.49
CA TRP A 29 18.87 0.55 6.81
C TRP A 29 17.51 1.24 7.00
N PHE A 30 17.17 1.62 8.23
CA PHE A 30 15.95 2.38 8.53
C PHE A 30 15.89 3.68 7.73
N SER A 31 16.95 4.48 7.79
CA SER A 31 17.05 5.80 7.16
C SER A 31 16.92 5.73 5.64
N LEU A 32 17.55 4.73 5.02
CA LEU A 32 17.43 4.46 3.58
C LEU A 32 15.97 4.24 3.17
N HIS A 33 15.26 3.35 3.85
CA HIS A 33 13.89 3.01 3.47
C HIS A 33 12.87 4.08 3.88
N ALA A 34 13.09 4.78 4.99
CA ALA A 34 12.31 5.95 5.35
C ALA A 34 12.41 7.05 4.27
N THR A 35 13.61 7.28 3.74
CA THR A 35 13.84 8.25 2.66
C THR A 35 13.20 7.80 1.34
N GLN A 36 13.38 6.54 0.95
CA GLN A 36 12.76 5.97 -0.26
C GLN A 36 11.23 6.12 -0.24
N ARG A 37 10.62 5.98 0.95
CA ARG A 37 9.18 6.15 1.14
C ARG A 37 8.69 7.56 0.79
N LEU A 38 9.37 8.59 1.30
CA LEU A 38 9.01 9.98 1.02
C LEU A 38 9.21 10.33 -0.46
N GLN A 39 10.29 9.83 -1.06
CA GLN A 39 10.54 9.97 -2.50
C GLN A 39 9.43 9.32 -3.33
N ALA A 40 9.00 8.11 -2.98
CA ALA A 40 7.89 7.43 -3.63
C ALA A 40 6.58 8.22 -3.55
N VAL A 41 6.24 8.76 -2.37
CA VAL A 41 5.04 9.60 -2.21
C VAL A 41 5.13 10.84 -3.11
N ASN A 42 6.28 11.51 -3.17
CA ASN A 42 6.47 12.69 -4.02
C ASN A 42 6.28 12.34 -5.51
N PHE A 43 6.89 11.25 -5.99
CA PHE A 43 6.69 10.80 -7.37
C PHE A 43 5.24 10.45 -7.67
N PHE A 44 4.55 9.81 -6.72
CA PHE A 44 3.13 9.50 -6.87
C PHE A 44 2.27 10.76 -7.02
N LEU A 45 2.51 11.78 -6.20
CA LEU A 45 1.76 13.05 -6.26
C LEU A 45 1.97 13.76 -7.59
N VAL A 46 3.22 13.82 -8.07
CA VAL A 46 3.54 14.40 -9.38
C VAL A 46 2.85 13.62 -10.50
N ALA A 47 2.97 12.29 -10.52
CA ALA A 47 2.31 11.45 -11.51
C ALA A 47 0.78 11.63 -11.49
N THR A 48 0.19 11.68 -10.30
CA THR A 48 -1.25 11.90 -10.10
C THR A 48 -1.70 13.24 -10.67
N ALA A 49 -0.93 14.31 -10.45
CA ALA A 49 -1.25 15.63 -10.98
C ALA A 49 -1.27 15.64 -12.52
N PHE A 50 -0.26 15.03 -13.15
CA PHE A 50 -0.20 14.90 -14.61
C PHE A 50 -1.35 14.04 -15.17
N LEU A 51 -1.63 12.90 -14.55
CA LEU A 51 -2.72 12.00 -14.96
C LEU A 51 -4.08 12.67 -14.79
N MET A 52 -4.28 13.44 -13.72
CA MET A 52 -5.52 14.19 -13.49
C MET A 52 -5.70 15.28 -14.55
N ALA A 53 -4.65 16.04 -14.87
CA ALA A 53 -4.70 17.05 -15.92
C ALA A 53 -5.01 16.43 -17.30
N ALA A 54 -4.35 15.32 -17.64
CA ALA A 54 -4.60 14.58 -18.88
C ALA A 54 -6.05 14.05 -18.95
N PHE A 55 -6.55 13.48 -17.86
CA PHE A 55 -7.91 12.98 -17.75
C PHE A 55 -8.94 14.11 -17.96
N VAL A 56 -8.80 15.22 -17.20
CA VAL A 56 -9.73 16.35 -17.29
C VAL A 56 -9.71 16.98 -18.67
N THR A 57 -8.53 17.12 -19.29
CA THR A 57 -8.39 17.67 -20.64
C THR A 57 -9.09 16.77 -21.68
N ALA A 58 -8.82 15.46 -21.67
CA ALA A 58 -9.47 14.51 -22.57
C ALA A 58 -11.00 14.48 -22.38
N ALA A 59 -11.48 14.56 -21.13
CA ALA A 59 -12.90 14.61 -20.82
C ALA A 59 -13.57 15.91 -21.32
N LYS A 60 -12.90 17.07 -21.19
CA LYS A 60 -13.41 18.35 -21.68
C LYS A 60 -13.56 18.36 -23.20
N GLU A 61 -12.55 17.87 -23.92
CA GLU A 61 -12.56 17.72 -25.38
C GLU A 61 -13.50 16.60 -25.87
N GLN A 62 -14.28 15.98 -24.98
CA GLN A 62 -15.21 14.88 -25.29
C GLN A 62 -14.53 13.64 -25.89
N ILE A 63 -13.21 13.50 -25.72
CA ILE A 63 -12.43 12.33 -26.14
C ILE A 63 -12.49 11.28 -25.03
N PHE A 64 -13.68 10.71 -24.82
CA PHE A 64 -13.95 9.83 -23.68
C PHE A 64 -13.15 8.53 -23.68
N SER A 65 -12.73 8.03 -24.85
CA SER A 65 -11.84 6.87 -24.96
C SER A 65 -10.46 7.13 -24.35
N LEU A 66 -9.88 8.30 -24.64
CA LEU A 66 -8.60 8.73 -24.06
C LEU A 66 -8.74 8.99 -22.55
N SER A 67 -9.80 9.68 -22.14
CA SER A 67 -10.12 9.90 -20.73
C SER A 67 -10.22 8.57 -19.96
N ALA A 68 -10.92 7.59 -20.52
CA ALA A 68 -11.02 6.25 -19.94
C ALA A 68 -9.64 5.57 -19.85
N ALA A 69 -8.83 5.59 -20.91
CA ALA A 69 -7.49 5.01 -20.90
C ALA A 69 -6.58 5.62 -19.83
N VAL A 70 -6.61 6.96 -19.65
CA VAL A 70 -5.87 7.65 -18.59
C VAL A 70 -6.38 7.24 -17.21
N GLY A 71 -7.69 7.13 -17.02
CA GLY A 71 -8.29 6.65 -15.76
C GLY A 71 -7.81 5.26 -15.37
N VAL A 72 -7.76 4.33 -16.32
CA VAL A 72 -7.22 2.97 -16.10
C VAL A 72 -5.76 3.01 -15.67
N LEU A 73 -4.93 3.75 -16.41
CA LEU A 73 -3.51 3.89 -16.11
C LEU A 73 -3.30 4.45 -14.70
N ALA A 74 -4.09 5.45 -14.29
CA ALA A 74 -4.01 6.04 -12.96
C ALA A 74 -4.44 5.09 -11.83
N ILE A 75 -5.44 4.24 -12.07
CA ILE A 75 -5.83 3.16 -11.14
C ILE A 75 -4.68 2.17 -10.99
N CYS A 76 -4.08 1.72 -12.10
CA CYS A 76 -2.94 0.80 -12.09
C CYS A 76 -1.74 1.39 -11.34
N ILE A 77 -1.40 2.65 -11.59
CA ILE A 77 -0.30 3.33 -10.89
C ILE A 77 -0.59 3.43 -9.39
N SER A 78 -1.79 3.87 -9.00
CA SER A 78 -2.21 3.91 -7.58
C SER A 78 -2.04 2.56 -6.88
N ILE A 79 -2.38 1.48 -7.57
CA ILE A 79 -2.21 0.10 -7.12
C ILE A 79 -0.72 -0.25 -6.90
N TYR A 80 0.15 0.06 -7.86
CA TYR A 80 1.58 -0.24 -7.74
C TYR A 80 2.22 0.50 -6.58
N PHE A 81 1.93 1.80 -6.42
CA PHE A 81 2.43 2.60 -5.30
C PHE A 81 1.88 2.11 -3.96
N TYR A 82 0.62 1.68 -3.90
CA TYR A 82 0.05 1.07 -2.69
C TYR A 82 0.81 -0.20 -2.27
N ARG A 83 1.16 -1.08 -3.23
CA ARG A 83 1.95 -2.30 -2.94
C ARG A 83 3.38 -1.98 -2.52
N MET A 84 4.01 -1.05 -3.22
CA MET A 84 5.37 -0.60 -2.89
C MET A 84 5.43 -0.04 -1.46
N GLU A 85 4.44 0.77 -1.05
CA GLU A 85 4.32 1.29 0.31
C GLU A 85 4.22 0.18 1.35
N ARG A 86 3.43 -0.88 1.10
CA ARG A 86 3.35 -2.04 2.01
C ARG A 86 4.71 -2.72 2.16
N ARG A 87 5.46 -2.86 1.07
CA ARG A 87 6.79 -3.47 1.10
C ARG A 87 7.79 -2.60 1.88
N VAL A 88 7.85 -1.30 1.59
CA VAL A 88 8.73 -0.36 2.29
C VAL A 88 8.40 -0.31 3.78
N GLN A 89 7.11 -0.31 4.13
CA GLN A 89 6.68 -0.38 5.53
C GLN A 89 7.21 -1.65 6.23
N SER A 90 7.17 -2.82 5.57
CA SER A 90 7.71 -4.06 6.14
C SER A 90 9.22 -3.98 6.38
N LEU A 91 9.96 -3.29 5.51
CA LEU A 91 11.41 -3.11 5.66
C LEU A 91 11.75 -2.17 6.82
N ILE A 92 10.95 -1.11 6.99
CA ILE A 92 11.07 -0.18 8.11
C ILE A 92 10.82 -0.90 9.44
N HIS A 93 9.74 -1.67 9.56
CA HIS A 93 9.48 -2.44 10.78
C HIS A 93 10.58 -3.48 11.06
N ALA A 94 11.18 -4.07 10.02
CA ALA A 94 12.29 -4.99 10.21
C ALA A 94 13.52 -4.30 10.84
N SER A 95 13.82 -3.06 10.44
CA SER A 95 14.85 -2.26 11.12
C SER A 95 14.44 -1.82 12.52
N GLU A 96 13.19 -1.42 12.74
CA GLU A 96 12.70 -1.04 14.08
C GLU A 96 12.83 -2.20 15.07
N ASN A 97 12.50 -3.43 14.63
CA ASN A 97 12.68 -4.66 15.41
C ASN A 97 14.15 -4.94 15.76
N ALA A 98 15.10 -4.55 14.90
CA ALA A 98 16.53 -4.70 15.17
C ALA A 98 17.07 -3.59 16.08
N ILE A 99 16.60 -2.35 15.90
CA ILE A 99 17.01 -1.18 16.67
C ILE A 99 16.50 -1.26 18.12
N GLY A 100 15.29 -1.77 18.34
CA GLY A 100 14.65 -1.81 19.67
C GLY A 100 15.52 -2.44 20.77
N PRO A 101 15.98 -3.70 20.61
CA PRO A 101 16.87 -4.34 21.59
C PRO A 101 18.20 -3.60 21.78
N LEU A 102 18.77 -3.05 20.70
CA LEU A 102 20.03 -2.30 20.77
C LEU A 102 19.86 -1.00 21.57
N GLN A 103 18.75 -0.28 21.38
CA GLN A 103 18.39 0.90 22.18
C GLN A 103 18.13 0.55 23.64
N GLU A 104 17.49 -0.59 23.92
CA GLU A 104 17.24 -1.05 25.30
C GLU A 104 18.55 -1.32 26.04
N LEU A 105 19.52 -1.97 25.39
CA LEU A 105 20.85 -2.19 25.96
C LEU A 105 21.57 -0.86 26.21
N LEU A 106 21.55 0.05 25.23
CA LEU A 106 22.18 1.36 25.35
C LEU A 106 21.55 2.19 26.47
N ALA A 107 20.22 2.24 26.55
CA ALA A 107 19.49 2.96 27.59
C ALA A 107 19.84 2.47 29.00
N LYS A 108 20.03 1.15 29.18
CA LYS A 108 20.47 0.58 30.47
C LYS A 108 21.90 1.00 30.82
N GLN A 109 22.80 1.03 29.85
CA GLN A 109 24.20 1.39 30.06
C GLN A 109 24.36 2.86 30.48
N VAL A 110 23.67 3.77 29.77
CA VAL A 110 23.80 5.21 30.04
C VAL A 110 22.79 5.73 31.05
N GLN A 111 21.85 4.89 31.49
CA GLN A 111 20.74 5.24 32.38
C GLN A 111 19.86 6.40 31.86
N ILE A 112 19.64 6.44 30.54
CA ILE A 112 18.82 7.46 29.86
C ILE A 112 17.67 6.77 29.12
N ASP A 113 16.47 6.83 29.70
CA ASP A 113 15.29 6.19 29.12
C ASP A 113 14.80 6.84 27.82
N SER A 114 15.15 8.11 27.56
CA SER A 114 14.75 8.82 26.32
C SER A 114 15.39 8.24 25.05
N ILE A 115 16.42 7.39 25.18
CA ILE A 115 17.04 6.68 24.05
C ILE A 115 16.13 5.60 23.47
N ARG A 116 15.13 5.12 24.22
CA ARG A 116 14.19 4.08 23.78
C ARG A 116 13.14 4.64 22.81
N ILE A 117 13.58 5.28 21.73
CA ILE A 117 12.71 6.03 20.81
C ILE A 117 11.67 5.10 20.17
N VAL A 118 12.06 3.90 19.74
CA VAL A 118 11.16 2.97 19.06
C VAL A 118 9.98 2.59 19.97
N SER A 119 10.22 2.26 21.23
CA SER A 119 9.16 1.84 22.16
C SER A 119 8.19 2.97 22.51
N HIS A 120 8.68 4.22 22.55
CA HIS A 120 7.84 5.39 22.79
C HIS A 120 6.96 5.75 21.58
N VAL A 121 7.44 5.51 20.35
CA VAL A 121 6.72 5.86 19.11
C VAL A 121 5.76 4.75 18.65
N GLU A 122 6.03 3.49 18.99
CA GLU A 122 5.18 2.36 18.59
C GLU A 122 3.76 2.37 19.21
N ASN A 123 3.59 3.10 20.31
CA ASN A 123 2.34 3.28 21.04
C ASN A 123 1.70 4.64 20.70
N PRO A 124 1.10 4.83 19.51
CA PRO A 124 0.47 6.09 19.15
C PRO A 124 -0.67 6.40 20.13
N ARG A 125 -0.87 7.69 20.42
CA ARG A 125 -1.96 8.09 21.30
C ARG A 125 -3.30 7.72 20.65
N PRO A 126 -4.35 7.42 21.44
CA PRO A 126 -5.68 7.16 20.89
C PRO A 126 -6.12 8.31 19.97
N GLY A 127 -6.38 8.00 18.70
CA GLY A 127 -6.79 8.97 17.68
C GLY A 127 -5.69 9.39 16.71
N GLU A 128 -4.42 9.14 17.00
CA GLU A 128 -3.32 9.43 16.07
C GLU A 128 -3.26 8.40 14.94
N TRP A 129 -3.11 8.88 13.71
CA TRP A 129 -2.96 8.01 12.55
C TRP A 129 -1.48 7.75 12.30
N LYS A 130 -1.10 6.47 12.23
CA LYS A 130 0.23 6.09 11.72
C LYS A 130 0.39 6.61 10.29
N TYR A 131 1.56 7.13 9.94
CA TYR A 131 1.88 7.60 8.59
C TYR A 131 1.49 6.58 7.50
N SER A 132 1.70 5.29 7.75
CA SER A 132 1.38 4.21 6.79
C SER A 132 -0.11 4.04 6.55
N LYS A 133 -0.95 4.49 7.49
CA LYS A 133 -2.39 4.55 7.26
C LYS A 133 -2.73 5.72 6.33
N VAL A 134 -2.12 6.88 6.53
CA VAL A 134 -2.35 8.08 5.70
C VAL A 134 -1.97 7.82 4.24
N PHE A 135 -0.76 7.33 3.97
CA PHE A 135 -0.32 7.08 2.58
C PHE A 135 -1.17 6.00 1.89
N ARG A 136 -1.55 4.94 2.61
CA ARG A 136 -2.48 3.94 2.06
C ARG A 136 -3.83 4.54 1.69
N HIS A 137 -4.37 5.44 2.50
CA HIS A 137 -5.61 6.15 2.17
C HIS A 137 -5.43 7.09 0.98
N LEU A 138 -4.28 7.76 0.87
CA LEU A 138 -3.94 8.61 -0.28
C LEU A 138 -3.96 7.82 -1.59
N TYR A 139 -3.24 6.70 -1.68
CA TYR A 139 -3.21 5.86 -2.88
C TYR A 139 -4.59 5.27 -3.20
N PHE A 140 -5.29 4.77 -2.18
CA PHE A 140 -6.61 4.17 -2.36
C PHE A 140 -7.66 5.19 -2.83
N SER A 141 -7.75 6.35 -2.16
CA SER A 141 -8.70 7.40 -2.51
C SER A 141 -8.45 7.96 -3.91
N THR A 142 -7.19 8.12 -4.31
CA THR A 142 -6.81 8.51 -5.68
C THR A 142 -7.27 7.48 -6.69
N GLY A 143 -7.00 6.18 -6.46
CA GLY A 143 -7.49 5.09 -7.30
C GLY A 143 -9.01 5.08 -7.42
N CYS A 144 -9.74 5.27 -6.31
CA CYS A 144 -11.20 5.37 -6.32
C CYS A 144 -11.69 6.58 -7.13
N ALA A 145 -11.05 7.74 -6.99
CA ALA A 145 -11.42 8.96 -7.72
C ALA A 145 -11.29 8.75 -9.25
N PHE A 146 -10.19 8.16 -9.71
CA PHE A 146 -10.04 7.79 -11.12
C PHE A 146 -11.00 6.68 -11.54
N GLY A 147 -11.35 5.74 -10.65
CA GLY A 147 -12.41 4.77 -10.88
C GLY A 147 -13.77 5.42 -11.17
N LEU A 148 -14.15 6.41 -10.37
CA LEU A 148 -15.36 7.20 -10.59
C LEU A 148 -15.28 8.02 -11.90
N GLY A 149 -14.12 8.61 -12.20
CA GLY A 149 -13.88 9.30 -13.46
C GLY A 149 -13.99 8.38 -14.68
N LEU A 150 -13.49 7.15 -14.58
CA LEU A 150 -13.63 6.12 -15.61
C LEU A 150 -15.10 5.77 -15.83
N MET A 151 -15.86 5.57 -14.75
CA MET A 151 -17.31 5.32 -14.83
C MET A 151 -18.05 6.49 -15.48
N TYR A 152 -17.69 7.73 -15.13
CA TYR A 152 -18.24 8.93 -15.76
C TYR A 152 -17.93 8.97 -17.27
N SER A 153 -16.68 8.72 -17.66
CA SER A 153 -16.28 8.71 -19.07
C SER A 153 -17.02 7.61 -19.86
N ALA A 154 -17.22 6.45 -19.24
CA ALA A 154 -18.02 5.37 -19.80
C ALA A 154 -19.48 5.73 -20.01
N TRP A 155 -20.10 6.35 -19.00
CA TRP A 155 -21.48 6.80 -19.08
C TRP A 155 -21.65 7.93 -20.11
N ALA A 156 -20.74 8.89 -20.14
CA ALA A 156 -20.77 10.00 -21.07
C ALA A 156 -20.59 9.53 -22.53
N ALA A 157 -19.67 8.59 -22.77
CA ALA A 157 -19.50 7.94 -24.07
C ALA A 157 -20.77 7.19 -24.52
N TYR A 158 -21.50 6.57 -23.59
CA TYR A 158 -22.76 5.89 -23.89
C TYR A 158 -23.89 6.88 -24.22
N LYS A 159 -23.96 8.01 -23.52
CA LYS A 159 -25.02 9.01 -23.68
C LYS A 159 -24.78 9.95 -24.86
N ALA A 160 -23.53 10.16 -25.26
CA ALA A 160 -23.16 11.07 -26.34
C ALA A 160 -23.93 10.69 -27.63
N PRO A 161 -24.86 11.55 -28.11
CA PRO A 161 -25.63 11.29 -29.30
C PRO A 161 -24.74 11.54 -30.52
N SER A 162 -23.87 10.60 -30.85
CA SER A 162 -23.14 10.67 -32.12
C SER A 162 -23.98 10.04 -33.22
N ILE A 163 -24.33 10.88 -34.20
CA ILE A 163 -25.06 10.59 -35.45
C ILE A 163 -24.26 9.63 -36.36
N ALA A 164 -23.06 9.21 -35.97
CA ALA A 164 -22.27 8.19 -36.64
C ALA A 164 -21.48 7.37 -35.61
N SER A 165 -21.92 6.14 -35.33
CA SER A 165 -21.12 4.99 -34.81
C SER A 165 -21.89 4.11 -33.79
N ALA A 166 -23.02 3.54 -34.20
CA ALA A 166 -23.50 2.30 -33.57
C ALA A 166 -22.52 1.12 -33.76
N ALA A 167 -21.57 1.23 -34.72
CA ALA A 167 -20.60 0.19 -35.04
C ALA A 167 -19.41 0.06 -34.06
N ASN A 168 -19.00 1.10 -33.32
CA ASN A 168 -17.82 1.05 -32.42
C ASN A 168 -18.13 0.97 -30.92
N LEU A 169 -19.38 0.69 -30.51
CA LEU A 169 -19.69 0.52 -29.08
C LEU A 169 -19.23 -0.83 -28.51
N ALA A 170 -19.09 -1.86 -29.37
CA ALA A 170 -18.64 -3.19 -28.99
C ALA A 170 -17.22 -3.22 -28.38
N PRO A 171 -16.19 -2.62 -29.02
CA PRO A 171 -14.84 -2.58 -28.43
C PRO A 171 -14.81 -1.78 -27.12
N PHE A 172 -15.62 -0.73 -26.98
CA PHE A 172 -15.67 0.05 -25.75
C PHE A 172 -16.28 -0.72 -24.57
N LYS A 173 -17.39 -1.43 -24.79
CA LYS A 173 -17.97 -2.34 -23.80
C LYS A 173 -16.97 -3.43 -23.41
N PHE A 174 -16.27 -4.01 -24.39
CA PHE A 174 -15.24 -5.02 -24.14
C PHE A 174 -14.12 -4.49 -23.24
N VAL A 175 -13.62 -3.29 -23.52
CA VAL A 175 -12.59 -2.63 -22.72
C VAL A 175 -13.05 -2.38 -21.29
N ILE A 176 -14.26 -1.83 -21.08
CA ILE A 176 -14.79 -1.57 -19.72
C ILE A 176 -14.91 -2.86 -18.91
N HIS A 177 -15.50 -3.91 -19.48
CA HIS A 177 -15.66 -5.17 -18.77
C HIS A 177 -14.30 -5.83 -18.52
N GLY A 178 -13.34 -5.70 -19.45
CA GLY A 178 -11.98 -6.18 -19.27
C GLY A 178 -11.28 -5.48 -18.09
N ILE A 179 -11.35 -4.15 -18.04
CA ILE A 179 -10.81 -3.35 -16.92
C ILE A 179 -11.49 -3.75 -15.61
N LEU A 180 -12.81 -3.88 -15.60
CA LEU A 180 -13.57 -4.27 -14.41
C LEU A 180 -13.15 -5.67 -13.93
N GLY A 181 -12.99 -6.62 -14.85
CA GLY A 181 -12.51 -7.98 -14.55
C GLY A 181 -11.11 -7.96 -13.95
N VAL A 182 -10.17 -7.23 -14.55
CA VAL A 182 -8.80 -7.06 -14.04
C VAL A 182 -8.79 -6.37 -12.67
N PHE A 183 -9.63 -5.35 -12.48
CA PHE A 183 -9.76 -4.64 -11.21
C PHE A 183 -10.31 -5.55 -10.09
N LEU A 184 -11.33 -6.37 -10.39
CA LEU A 184 -11.89 -7.35 -9.44
C LEU A 184 -10.89 -8.46 -9.11
N LEU A 185 -10.14 -8.94 -10.09
CA LEU A 185 -9.04 -9.87 -9.87
C LEU A 185 -7.98 -9.26 -8.97
N PHE A 186 -7.63 -8.00 -9.22
CA PHE A 186 -6.65 -7.28 -8.42
C PHE A 186 -7.11 -7.10 -6.97
N ILE A 187 -8.35 -6.66 -6.74
CA ILE A 187 -8.95 -6.58 -5.39
C ILE A 187 -8.94 -7.95 -4.73
N GLY A 188 -9.35 -8.99 -5.45
CA GLY A 188 -9.38 -10.36 -4.93
C GLY A 188 -7.99 -10.83 -4.50
N TYR A 189 -7.00 -10.58 -5.34
CA TYR A 189 -5.60 -10.90 -5.09
C TYR A 189 -5.02 -10.13 -3.88
N GLU A 190 -5.27 -8.83 -3.77
CA GLU A 190 -4.86 -8.03 -2.61
C GLU A 190 -5.51 -8.51 -1.32
N MET A 191 -6.78 -8.89 -1.36
CA MET A 191 -7.46 -9.44 -0.19
C MET A 191 -6.85 -10.77 0.24
N ILE A 192 -6.51 -11.65 -0.72
CA ILE A 192 -5.87 -12.95 -0.43
C ILE A 192 -4.44 -12.76 0.12
N ILE A 193 -3.65 -11.83 -0.43
CA ILE A 193 -2.27 -11.56 0.04
C ILE A 193 -2.25 -10.70 1.30
N GLY A 194 -3.27 -9.87 1.51
CA GLY A 194 -3.47 -9.06 2.70
C GLY A 194 -3.79 -9.86 3.95
N VAL A 195 -4.06 -11.16 3.79
CA VAL A 195 -4.36 -12.08 4.88
C VAL A 195 -3.18 -12.12 5.86
N PRO A 196 -3.40 -11.77 7.15
CA PRO A 196 -2.35 -11.81 8.16
C PRO A 196 -1.71 -13.20 8.24
N GLN A 197 -0.38 -13.25 8.29
CA GLN A 197 0.35 -14.51 8.45
C GLN A 197 -0.02 -15.19 9.78
N LYS A 198 0.08 -16.52 9.78
CA LYS A 198 -0.41 -17.44 10.82
C LYS A 198 0.07 -17.09 12.25
N ASN A 199 1.19 -16.39 12.37
CA ASN A 199 1.80 -16.04 13.66
C ASN A 199 0.99 -14.98 14.44
N GLU A 200 0.08 -14.23 13.80
CA GLU A 200 -0.82 -13.26 14.46
C GLU A 200 -2.23 -13.81 14.81
N LEU A 201 -2.49 -15.09 14.53
CA LEU A 201 -3.82 -15.71 14.67
C LEU A 201 -4.20 -16.10 16.11
N ASN A 202 -3.39 -15.78 17.11
CA ASN A 202 -3.66 -16.18 18.50
C ASN A 202 -4.91 -15.52 19.11
N SER A 203 -5.50 -14.52 18.45
CA SER A 203 -6.77 -13.91 18.87
C SER A 203 -7.96 -14.44 18.06
N ARG A 204 -9.00 -14.94 18.74
CA ARG A 204 -10.28 -15.38 18.13
C ARG A 204 -10.89 -14.34 17.19
N ARG A 205 -10.71 -13.04 17.49
CA ARG A 205 -11.13 -11.91 16.63
C ARG A 205 -10.34 -11.81 15.32
N ASN A 206 -9.06 -12.19 15.32
CA ASN A 206 -8.21 -12.18 14.13
C ASN A 206 -8.56 -13.34 13.20
N CYS A 207 -9.00 -14.48 13.74
CA CYS A 207 -9.44 -15.63 12.95
C CYS A 207 -10.69 -15.32 12.10
N ILE A 208 -11.72 -14.68 12.68
CA ILE A 208 -12.93 -14.32 11.91
C ILE A 208 -12.61 -13.32 10.79
N LYS A 209 -11.78 -12.30 11.09
CA LYS A 209 -11.32 -11.33 10.09
C LYS A 209 -10.49 -11.98 8.97
N HIS A 210 -9.67 -12.96 9.32
CA HIS A 210 -8.86 -13.71 8.37
C HIS A 210 -9.75 -14.46 7.37
N TRP A 211 -10.74 -15.23 7.85
CA TRP A 211 -11.66 -15.97 6.99
C TRP A 211 -12.57 -15.06 6.16
N SER A 212 -13.05 -13.94 6.70
CA SER A 212 -13.89 -13.02 5.94
C SER A 212 -13.14 -12.34 4.80
N LEU A 213 -11.88 -11.92 5.03
CA LEU A 213 -11.03 -11.35 3.98
C LEU A 213 -10.68 -12.38 2.90
N LEU A 214 -10.38 -13.62 3.28
CA LEU A 214 -10.14 -14.72 2.34
C LEU A 214 -11.36 -14.98 1.45
N LEU A 215 -12.54 -15.13 2.05
CA LEU A 215 -13.78 -15.38 1.30
C LEU A 215 -14.10 -14.22 0.35
N LEU A 216 -14.00 -12.98 0.83
CA LEU A 216 -14.23 -11.81 0.00
C LEU A 216 -13.23 -11.74 -1.17
N GLY A 217 -11.97 -12.06 -0.90
CA GLY A 217 -10.92 -12.12 -1.91
C GLY A 217 -11.20 -13.17 -2.98
N ILE A 218 -11.59 -14.38 -2.58
CA ILE A 218 -11.95 -15.47 -3.50
C ILE A 218 -13.17 -15.07 -4.34
N VAL A 219 -14.22 -14.53 -3.73
CA VAL A 219 -15.44 -14.10 -4.46
C VAL A 219 -15.13 -12.99 -5.47
N SER A 220 -14.31 -12.01 -5.10
CA SER A 220 -13.89 -10.95 -6.02
C SER A 220 -13.07 -11.51 -7.18
N ALA A 221 -12.13 -12.42 -6.89
CA ALA A 221 -11.31 -13.06 -7.91
C ALA A 221 -12.14 -13.91 -8.87
N THR A 222 -13.02 -14.78 -8.37
CA THR A 222 -13.88 -15.62 -9.21
C THR A 222 -14.84 -14.79 -10.05
N SER A 223 -15.38 -13.70 -9.50
CA SER A 223 -16.19 -12.74 -10.26
C SER A 223 -15.37 -12.10 -11.39
N GLY A 224 -14.14 -11.66 -11.12
CA GLY A 224 -13.22 -11.12 -12.13
C GLY A 224 -12.91 -12.13 -13.24
N ILE A 225 -12.61 -13.39 -12.90
CA ILE A 225 -12.42 -14.48 -13.88
C ILE A 225 -13.69 -14.65 -14.74
N GLY A 226 -14.86 -14.67 -14.11
CA GLY A 226 -16.14 -14.83 -14.80
C GLY A 226 -16.40 -13.74 -15.84
N VAL A 227 -16.08 -12.48 -15.50
CA VAL A 227 -16.20 -11.36 -16.45
C VAL A 227 -15.25 -11.53 -17.64
N ILE A 228 -14.00 -11.92 -17.40
CA ILE A 228 -13.00 -12.12 -18.47
C ILE A 228 -13.39 -13.30 -19.37
N LEU A 229 -13.81 -14.43 -18.80
CA LEU A 229 -14.26 -15.58 -19.57
C LEU A 229 -15.49 -15.26 -20.42
N HIS A 230 -16.47 -14.53 -19.86
CA HIS A 230 -17.63 -14.09 -20.61
C HIS A 230 -17.25 -13.22 -21.82
N LEU A 231 -16.23 -12.38 -21.68
CA LEU A 231 -15.71 -11.58 -22.79
C LEU A 231 -15.04 -12.42 -23.86
N ILE A 232 -14.21 -13.39 -23.46
CA ILE A 232 -13.53 -14.30 -24.39
C ILE A 232 -14.57 -15.10 -25.21
N PHE A 233 -15.59 -15.65 -24.55
CA PHE A 233 -16.66 -16.42 -25.21
C PHE A 233 -17.54 -15.61 -26.15
N LYS A 234 -17.61 -14.28 -26.00
CA LYS A 234 -18.35 -13.42 -26.93
C LYS A 234 -17.57 -13.04 -28.18
N VAL A 235 -16.25 -13.20 -28.15
CA VAL A 235 -15.35 -12.87 -29.27
C VAL A 235 -15.10 -14.08 -30.17
N LEU A 236 -15.10 -15.28 -29.60
CA LEU A 236 -15.07 -16.57 -30.31
C LEU A 236 -16.42 -16.87 -30.97
#